data_AF-A0A2M7J9T3-F1
#
_entry.id   AF-A0A2M7J9T3-F1
#
_cell.length_a   1.000
_cell.length_b   1.000
_cell.length_c   1.000
_cell.angle_alpha   90.00
_cell.angle_beta   90.00
_cell.angle_gamma   90.00
#
_symmetry.space_group_name_H-M   'P 1'
#
loop_
_entity.id
_entity.type
_entity.pdbx_description
1 polymer ?
#
loop_
_entity_poly.entity_id
_entity_poly.type
_entity_poly.pdbx_seq_one_letter_code
_entity_poly.pdbx_strand_id
1 'polypeptide(L)'
;MTEIISYTAITIGMFFNIVGCIGINRLPDVYNRLQAATKCVTMGTCLILLGIMIHAGISPLGIKALLCVVFILVTSPTSAHALARGAYKSGVKLWKKSCCDQYGKVSLINAHDVMKKDVITVSPDTPLQDAVDLLVEMKITGMPVVEPDGGIIGIISEKDMIDYSNKSNIKTAKVRDAMSAKATVFSPDTDINIIAGVLSTGKFRRVPIAENGKLVGIVSRRDIMHILTSGKKKEAGKK
;
A
#
# COMPACT_ATOMS: atom_id res chain seq x y z
N MET A 1 3.68 44.21 27.47
CA MET A 1 2.85 43.66 26.37
C MET A 1 3.24 42.21 26.06
N THR A 2 4.53 41.90 25.93
CA THR A 2 5.07 40.53 25.75
C THR A 2 4.65 39.55 26.85
N GLU A 3 4.66 39.98 28.12
CA GLU A 3 4.17 39.16 29.26
C GLU A 3 2.74 38.67 29.05
N ILE A 4 1.83 39.59 28.71
CA ILE A 4 0.40 39.29 28.52
C ILE A 4 0.23 38.29 27.38
N ILE A 5 0.95 38.48 26.28
CA ILE A 5 0.93 37.58 25.12
C ILE A 5 1.43 36.19 25.51
N SER A 6 2.52 36.12 26.27
CA SER A 6 3.09 34.85 26.74
C SER A 6 2.11 34.08 27.63
N TYR A 7 1.60 34.72 28.70
CA TYR A 7 0.66 34.05 29.61
C TYR A 7 -0.61 33.61 28.91
N THR A 8 -1.08 34.40 27.95
CA THR A 8 -2.24 34.03 27.12
C THR A 8 -1.95 32.79 26.30
N ALA A 9 -0.80 32.71 25.62
CA ALA A 9 -0.40 31.54 24.85
C ALA A 9 -0.25 30.29 25.71
N ILE A 10 0.35 30.41 26.90
CA ILE A 10 0.51 29.30 27.85
C ILE A 10 -0.85 28.80 28.35
N THR A 11 -1.76 29.72 28.69
CA THR A 11 -3.10 29.37 29.19
C THR A 11 -3.92 28.64 28.12
N ILE A 12 -3.87 29.13 26.87
CA ILE A 12 -4.53 28.44 25.74
C ILE A 12 -3.90 27.07 25.51
N GLY A 13 -2.57 26.96 25.56
CA GLY A 13 -1.88 25.68 25.42
C GLY A 13 -2.24 24.67 26.52
N MET A 14 -2.36 25.12 27.78
CA MET A 14 -2.85 24.30 28.89
C MET A 14 -4.27 23.81 28.65
N PHE A 15 -5.16 24.67 28.17
CA PHE A 15 -6.53 24.27 27.81
C PHE A 15 -6.54 23.15 26.75
N PHE A 16 -5.75 23.26 25.67
CA PHE A 16 -5.66 22.21 24.65
C PHE A 16 -5.07 20.91 25.19
N ASN A 17 -4.13 20.96 26.14
CA ASN A 17 -3.62 19.76 26.79
C ASN A 17 -4.70 19.05 27.61
N ILE A 18 -5.49 19.80 28.39
CA ILE A 18 -6.59 19.22 29.18
C ILE A 18 -7.64 18.58 28.27
N VAL A 19 -8.11 19.31 27.25
CA VAL A 19 -9.10 18.80 26.29
C VAL A 19 -8.53 17.60 25.51
N GLY A 20 -7.25 17.65 25.16
CA GLY A 20 -6.53 16.55 24.52
C GLY A 20 -6.52 15.28 25.36
N CYS A 21 -6.14 15.38 26.63
CA CYS A 21 -6.16 14.26 27.59
C CYS A 21 -7.57 13.67 27.76
N ILE A 22 -8.59 14.53 27.88
CA ILE A 22 -10.00 14.09 27.93
C ILE A 22 -10.36 13.36 26.64
N GLY A 23 -9.96 13.87 25.48
CA GLY A 23 -10.20 13.23 24.18
C GLY A 23 -9.54 11.86 24.06
N ILE A 24 -8.29 11.70 24.53
CA ILE A 24 -7.60 10.40 24.53
C ILE A 24 -8.36 9.36 25.38
N ASN A 25 -8.91 9.77 26.52
CA ASN A 25 -9.66 8.85 27.39
C ASN A 25 -11.10 8.58 26.89
N ARG A 26 -11.77 9.60 26.36
CA ARG A 26 -13.19 9.55 25.98
C ARG A 26 -13.44 8.95 24.60
N LEU A 27 -12.50 9.06 23.67
CA LEU A 27 -12.72 8.62 22.29
C LEU A 27 -12.69 7.09 22.15
N PRO A 28 -13.56 6.53 21.27
CA PRO A 28 -13.94 5.12 21.31
C PRO A 28 -12.91 4.15 20.71
N ASP A 29 -12.04 4.60 19.81
CA ASP A 29 -11.05 3.76 19.15
C ASP A 29 -9.69 4.46 19.04
N VAL A 30 -8.66 3.71 18.63
CA VAL A 30 -7.29 4.20 18.50
C VAL A 30 -7.21 5.36 17.49
N TYR A 31 -7.95 5.29 16.39
CA TYR A 31 -7.91 6.29 15.32
C TYR A 31 -8.46 7.65 15.77
N ASN A 32 -9.60 7.65 16.47
CA ASN A 32 -10.16 8.87 17.04
C ASN A 32 -9.28 9.41 18.17
N ARG A 33 -8.73 8.53 19.02
CA ARG A 33 -7.77 8.94 20.08
C ARG A 33 -6.52 9.61 19.52
N LEU A 34 -6.00 9.15 18.38
CA LEU A 34 -4.85 9.78 17.71
C LEU A 34 -5.13 11.22 17.28
N GLN A 35 -6.36 11.55 16.90
CA GLN A 35 -6.74 12.95 16.59
C GLN A 35 -6.73 13.83 17.85
N ALA A 36 -7.13 13.29 18.99
CA ALA A 36 -7.04 14.03 20.27
C ALA A 36 -5.58 14.16 20.72
N ALA A 37 -4.78 13.09 20.62
CA ALA A 37 -3.38 13.09 20.99
C ALA A 37 -2.54 14.07 20.17
N THR A 38 -2.78 14.14 18.85
CA THR A 38 -2.07 15.09 17.98
C THR A 38 -2.42 16.53 18.32
N LYS A 39 -3.69 16.89 18.54
CA LYS A 39 -4.12 18.23 18.95
C LYS A 39 -3.54 18.64 20.32
N CYS A 40 -3.49 17.70 21.26
CA CYS A 40 -2.85 17.88 22.56
C CYS A 40 -1.39 18.31 22.40
N VAL A 41 -0.62 17.59 21.59
CA VAL A 41 0.82 17.84 21.44
C VAL A 41 1.10 19.05 20.54
N THR A 42 0.48 19.14 19.36
CA THR A 42 0.80 20.19 18.37
C THR A 42 0.22 21.55 18.71
N MET A 43 -1.00 21.64 19.25
CA MET A 43 -1.54 22.93 19.70
C MET A 43 -1.20 23.17 21.17
N GLY A 44 -1.36 22.18 22.05
CA GLY A 44 -1.12 22.37 23.48
C GLY A 44 0.36 22.62 23.81
N THR A 45 1.21 21.64 23.52
CA THR A 45 2.65 21.72 23.91
C THR A 45 3.40 22.79 23.12
N CYS A 46 3.11 22.96 21.81
CA CYS A 46 3.77 24.02 21.04
C CYS A 46 3.37 25.43 21.49
N LEU A 47 2.09 25.70 21.84
CA LEU A 47 1.69 27.03 22.32
C LEU A 47 2.34 27.38 23.66
N ILE A 48 2.49 26.39 24.55
CA ILE A 48 3.22 26.59 25.82
C ILE A 48 4.68 26.94 25.54
N LEU A 49 5.36 26.19 24.68
CA LEU A 49 6.76 26.43 24.33
C LEU A 49 6.97 27.76 23.60
N LEU A 50 6.06 28.14 22.71
CA LEU A 50 6.08 29.47 22.05
C LEU A 50 5.82 30.59 23.07
N GLY A 51 4.92 30.39 24.02
CA GLY A 51 4.71 31.32 25.13
C GLY A 51 5.98 31.51 25.97
N ILE A 52 6.67 30.41 26.31
CA ILE A 52 7.97 30.45 27.01
C ILE A 52 9.03 31.19 26.17
N MET A 53 9.08 30.95 24.85
CA MET A 53 10.00 31.67 23.96
C MET A 53 9.73 33.17 23.92
N ILE A 54 8.45 33.59 23.89
CA ILE A 54 8.06 35.01 23.89
C ILE A 54 8.44 35.70 25.21
N HIS A 55 8.30 35.00 26.34
CA HIS A 55 8.67 35.52 27.66
C HIS A 55 10.19 35.58 27.86
N ALA A 56 10.88 34.49 27.52
CA ALA A 56 12.32 34.37 27.73
C ALA A 56 13.17 35.05 26.65
N GLY A 57 12.57 35.46 25.52
CA GLY A 57 13.26 36.09 24.40
C GLY A 57 14.34 35.20 23.76
N ILE A 58 15.35 35.82 23.15
CA ILE A 58 16.53 35.13 22.55
C ILE A 58 17.52 34.75 23.66
N SER A 59 17.04 34.00 24.64
CA SER A 59 17.84 33.39 25.70
C SER A 59 18.09 31.91 25.40
N PRO A 60 19.04 31.26 26.09
CA PRO A 60 19.24 29.81 25.97
C PRO A 60 17.95 29.00 26.21
N LEU A 61 17.05 29.49 27.06
CA LEU A 61 15.75 28.87 27.31
C LEU A 61 14.81 29.04 26.11
N GLY A 62 14.71 30.26 25.57
CA GLY A 62 13.84 30.53 24.42
C GLY A 62 14.27 29.79 23.15
N ILE A 63 15.57 29.71 22.88
CA ILE A 63 16.12 28.96 21.73
C ILE A 63 15.81 27.46 21.87
N LYS A 64 15.99 26.88 23.06
CA LYS A 64 15.63 25.47 23.32
C LYS A 64 14.13 25.23 23.14
N ALA A 65 13.28 26.14 23.63
CA ALA A 65 11.84 26.04 23.46
C ALA A 65 11.44 26.08 21.98
N LEU A 66 12.02 26.98 21.19
CA LEU A 66 11.80 27.06 19.74
C LEU A 66 12.26 25.78 19.02
N LEU A 67 13.44 25.25 19.36
CA LEU A 67 13.91 23.98 18.81
C LEU A 67 12.95 22.83 19.13
N CYS A 68 12.46 22.74 20.37
CA CYS A 68 11.46 21.74 20.75
C CYS A 68 10.17 21.88 19.94
N VAL A 69 9.69 23.09 19.66
CA VAL A 69 8.52 23.33 18.80
C VAL A 69 8.74 22.73 17.40
N VAL A 70 9.89 23.03 16.79
CA VAL A 70 10.23 22.51 15.44
C VAL A 70 10.24 20.98 15.43
N PHE A 71 10.90 20.36 16.41
CA PHE A 71 10.94 18.90 16.52
C PHE A 71 9.54 18.30 16.73
N ILE A 72 8.74 18.87 17.63
CA ILE A 72 7.39 18.38 17.92
C ILE A 72 6.48 18.48 16.69
N LEU A 73 6.59 19.54 15.91
CA LEU A 73 5.81 19.72 14.68
C LEU A 73 6.11 18.65 13.63
N VAL A 74 7.33 18.10 13.61
CA VAL A 74 7.72 17.01 12.70
C VAL A 74 7.41 15.64 13.30
N THR A 75 7.68 15.43 14.58
CA THR A 75 7.55 14.11 15.21
C THR A 75 6.10 13.73 15.48
N SER A 76 5.23 14.68 15.84
CA SER A 76 3.82 14.42 16.14
C SER A 76 3.03 13.85 14.94
N PRO A 77 3.00 14.48 13.75
CA PRO A 77 2.30 13.91 12.60
C PRO A 77 2.89 12.58 12.14
N THR A 78 4.22 12.45 12.17
CA THR A 78 4.92 11.21 11.81
C THR A 78 4.56 10.06 12.75
N SER A 79 4.54 10.32 14.06
CA SER A 79 4.17 9.34 15.09
C SER A 79 2.71 8.92 14.96
N ALA A 80 1.81 9.88 14.73
CA ALA A 80 0.39 9.58 14.55
C ALA A 80 0.13 8.72 13.31
N HIS A 81 0.83 9.00 12.20
CA HIS A 81 0.74 8.19 10.98
C HIS A 81 1.28 6.77 11.19
N ALA A 82 2.45 6.64 11.83
CA ALA A 82 3.05 5.35 12.14
C ALA A 82 2.16 4.51 13.07
N LEU A 83 1.57 5.11 14.10
CA LEU A 83 0.65 4.46 15.02
C LEU A 83 -0.66 4.05 14.32
N ALA A 84 -1.24 4.91 13.49
CA ALA A 84 -2.43 4.58 12.72
C ALA A 84 -2.18 3.41 11.77
N ARG A 85 -1.06 3.43 11.03
CA ARG A 85 -0.69 2.35 10.10
C ARG A 85 -0.39 1.04 10.84
N GLY A 86 0.31 1.12 11.98
CA GLY A 86 0.59 -0.03 12.82
C GLY A 86 -0.67 -0.67 13.40
N ALA A 87 -1.55 0.14 14.01
CA ALA A 87 -2.84 -0.33 14.54
C ALA A 87 -3.68 -0.99 13.44
N TYR A 88 -3.68 -0.39 12.25
CA TYR A 88 -4.40 -0.92 11.11
C TYR A 88 -3.81 -2.26 10.60
N LYS A 89 -2.48 -2.35 10.46
CA LYS A 89 -1.77 -3.59 10.07
C LYS A 89 -1.96 -4.72 11.09
N SER A 90 -2.12 -4.38 12.37
CA SER A 90 -2.45 -5.33 13.45
C SER A 90 -3.93 -5.73 13.50
N GLY A 91 -4.78 -5.18 12.62
CA GLY A 91 -6.21 -5.52 12.54
C GLY A 91 -7.07 -4.87 13.64
N VAL A 92 -6.63 -3.74 14.22
CA VAL A 92 -7.43 -2.98 15.19
C VAL A 92 -8.68 -2.44 14.49
N LYS A 93 -9.84 -2.91 14.94
CA LYS A 93 -11.15 -2.54 14.38
C LYS A 93 -11.45 -1.06 14.64
N LEU A 94 -12.07 -0.44 13.64
CA LEU A 94 -12.71 0.87 13.78
C LEU A 94 -13.90 0.82 14.75
N TRP A 95 -14.26 1.99 15.27
CA TRP A 95 -15.48 2.16 16.04
C TRP A 95 -16.72 1.71 15.25
N LYS A 96 -17.67 1.07 15.94
CA LYS A 96 -18.89 0.51 15.35
C LYS A 96 -19.76 1.52 14.61
N LYS A 97 -19.66 2.81 14.94
CA LYS A 97 -20.43 3.89 14.29
C LYS A 97 -19.66 4.60 13.18
N SER A 98 -18.45 4.14 12.85
CA SER A 98 -17.68 4.67 11.72
C SER A 98 -18.42 4.37 10.41
N CYS A 99 -18.69 5.41 9.63
CA CYS A 99 -19.49 5.32 8.40
C CYS A 99 -18.73 4.68 7.23
N CYS A 100 -17.41 4.85 7.18
CA CYS A 100 -16.59 4.39 6.08
C CYS A 100 -15.19 4.01 6.58
N ASP A 101 -14.72 2.84 6.15
CA ASP A 101 -13.32 2.48 6.20
C ASP A 101 -12.75 2.53 4.79
N GLN A 102 -12.11 3.65 4.45
CA GLN A 102 -11.52 3.84 3.12
C GLN A 102 -10.20 3.07 2.97
N TYR A 103 -9.54 2.73 4.08
CA TYR A 103 -8.38 1.82 4.14
C TYR A 103 -8.85 0.35 4.07
N GLY A 104 -9.99 0.06 4.70
CA GLY A 104 -10.69 -1.22 4.89
C GLY A 104 -10.91 -2.08 3.67
N LYS A 105 -11.17 -1.44 2.53
CA LYS A 105 -11.70 -2.16 1.38
C LYS A 105 -10.68 -3.10 0.74
N VAL A 106 -9.37 -2.87 0.89
CA VAL A 106 -8.35 -3.67 0.17
C VAL A 106 -6.94 -3.68 0.81
N SER A 107 -6.60 -2.85 1.82
CA SER A 107 -5.19 -2.54 2.13
C SER A 107 -4.40 -3.49 3.08
N LEU A 108 -4.85 -4.72 3.30
CA LEU A 108 -4.11 -5.70 4.14
C LEU A 108 -3.67 -6.95 3.37
N ILE A 109 -3.91 -6.99 2.07
CA ILE A 109 -3.65 -8.16 1.26
C ILE A 109 -2.44 -7.85 0.37
N ASN A 110 -1.37 -8.60 0.56
CA ASN A 110 -0.19 -8.52 -0.29
C ASN A 110 -0.32 -9.50 -1.46
N ALA A 111 0.57 -9.36 -2.44
CA ALA A 111 0.63 -10.27 -3.58
C ALA A 111 0.75 -11.74 -3.13
N HIS A 112 1.54 -12.03 -2.08
CA HIS A 112 1.71 -13.41 -1.59
C HIS A 112 0.45 -14.07 -1.05
N ASP A 113 -0.52 -13.29 -0.57
CA ASP A 113 -1.79 -13.78 -0.03
C ASP A 113 -2.77 -14.23 -1.13
N VAL A 114 -2.54 -13.74 -2.36
CA VAL A 114 -3.44 -13.88 -3.51
C VAL A 114 -2.85 -14.73 -4.62
N MET A 115 -1.53 -14.64 -4.79
CA MET A 115 -0.85 -15.20 -5.94
C MET A 115 -1.01 -16.72 -6.00
N LYS A 116 -1.12 -17.23 -7.22
CA LYS A 116 -0.97 -18.67 -7.46
C LYS A 116 0.51 -18.98 -7.58
N LYS A 117 0.96 -19.97 -6.80
CA LYS A 117 2.36 -20.47 -6.80
C LYS A 117 2.62 -21.45 -7.93
N ASP A 118 1.62 -22.23 -8.30
CA ASP A 118 1.69 -23.14 -9.45
C ASP A 118 1.48 -22.33 -10.72
N VAL A 119 2.59 -21.80 -11.26
CA VAL A 119 2.59 -20.96 -12.45
C VAL A 119 3.03 -21.79 -13.63
N ILE A 120 2.15 -21.89 -14.63
CA ILE A 120 2.51 -22.42 -15.93
C ILE A 120 3.44 -21.42 -16.60
N THR A 121 4.62 -21.89 -17.00
CA THR A 121 5.66 -21.08 -17.63
C THR A 121 6.16 -21.73 -18.92
N VAL A 122 6.84 -20.95 -19.75
CA VAL A 122 7.47 -21.42 -20.98
C VAL A 122 8.91 -20.93 -21.11
N SER A 123 9.74 -21.69 -21.82
CA SER A 123 11.13 -21.30 -22.12
C SER A 123 11.17 -20.33 -23.32
N PRO A 124 12.13 -19.39 -23.36
CA PRO A 124 12.34 -18.53 -24.54
C PRO A 124 12.66 -19.30 -25.83
N ASP A 125 13.17 -20.52 -25.72
CA ASP A 125 13.55 -21.36 -26.85
C ASP A 125 12.47 -22.32 -27.32
N THR A 126 11.36 -22.43 -26.58
CA THR A 126 10.21 -23.24 -26.97
C THR A 126 9.64 -22.74 -28.30
N PRO A 127 9.30 -23.64 -29.24
CA PRO A 127 8.56 -23.28 -30.44
C PRO A 127 7.28 -22.51 -30.09
N LEU A 128 6.99 -21.46 -30.85
CA LEU A 128 5.83 -20.61 -30.57
C LEU A 128 4.51 -21.40 -30.68
N GLN A 129 4.48 -22.43 -31.53
CA GLN A 129 3.32 -23.30 -31.70
C GLN A 129 3.01 -24.12 -30.43
N ASP A 130 4.01 -24.72 -29.81
CA ASP A 130 3.83 -25.46 -28.54
C ASP A 130 3.31 -24.52 -27.43
N ALA A 131 3.76 -23.26 -27.43
CA ALA A 131 3.25 -22.26 -26.50
C ALA A 131 1.78 -21.91 -26.75
N VAL A 132 1.33 -21.85 -28.01
CA VAL A 132 -0.09 -21.65 -28.37
C VAL A 132 -0.91 -22.83 -27.86
N ASP A 133 -0.46 -24.05 -28.11
CA ASP A 133 -1.16 -25.27 -27.69
C ASP A 133 -1.33 -25.31 -26.16
N LEU A 134 -0.26 -24.95 -25.44
CA LEU A 134 -0.29 -24.86 -23.98
C LEU A 134 -1.29 -23.81 -23.46
N LEU A 135 -1.42 -22.66 -24.13
CA LEU A 135 -2.43 -21.65 -23.75
C LEU A 135 -3.86 -22.18 -23.91
N VAL A 136 -4.13 -22.87 -25.02
CA VAL A 136 -5.45 -23.42 -25.36
C VAL A 136 -5.81 -24.54 -24.40
N GLU A 137 -4.92 -25.50 -24.21
CA GLU A 137 -5.13 -26.66 -23.33
C GLU A 137 -5.38 -26.23 -21.89
N MET A 138 -4.55 -25.32 -21.38
CA MET A 138 -4.63 -24.87 -19.99
C MET A 138 -5.65 -23.75 -19.78
N LYS A 139 -6.35 -23.30 -20.84
CA LYS A 139 -7.37 -22.23 -20.82
C LYS A 139 -6.87 -20.95 -20.14
N ILE A 140 -5.66 -20.54 -20.49
CA ILE A 140 -5.01 -19.35 -19.98
C ILE A 140 -4.70 -18.39 -21.12
N THR A 141 -4.78 -17.09 -20.84
CA THR A 141 -4.59 -16.01 -21.82
C THR A 141 -3.15 -15.52 -21.94
N GLY A 142 -2.20 -16.18 -21.27
CA GLY A 142 -0.79 -15.81 -21.26
C GLY A 142 0.00 -16.44 -20.11
N MET A 143 1.32 -16.47 -20.22
CA MET A 143 2.20 -17.06 -19.22
C MET A 143 3.55 -16.35 -19.15
N PRO A 144 4.25 -16.40 -18.01
CA PRO A 144 5.61 -15.90 -17.90
C PRO A 144 6.58 -16.73 -18.75
N VAL A 145 7.55 -16.05 -19.34
CA VAL A 145 8.71 -16.67 -20.01
C VAL A 145 9.87 -16.67 -19.01
N VAL A 146 10.38 -17.85 -18.72
CA VAL A 146 11.43 -18.08 -17.71
C VAL A 146 12.62 -18.79 -18.32
N GLU A 147 13.81 -18.39 -17.88
CA GLU A 147 15.06 -19.09 -18.17
C GLU A 147 15.18 -20.36 -17.30
N PRO A 148 16.08 -21.31 -17.66
CA PRO A 148 16.28 -22.55 -16.90
C PRO A 148 16.70 -22.34 -15.43
N ASP A 149 17.27 -21.18 -15.09
CA ASP A 149 17.65 -20.82 -13.72
C ASP A 149 16.48 -20.29 -12.85
N GLY A 150 15.28 -20.18 -13.45
CA GLY A 150 14.06 -19.66 -12.86
C GLY A 150 13.89 -18.14 -13.01
N GLY A 151 14.80 -17.47 -13.73
CA GLY A 151 14.75 -16.04 -13.99
C GLY A 151 13.62 -15.66 -14.94
N ILE A 152 12.76 -14.72 -14.55
CA ILE A 152 11.72 -14.22 -15.45
C ILE A 152 12.28 -13.17 -16.41
N ILE A 153 12.12 -13.39 -17.72
CA ILE A 153 12.65 -12.52 -18.77
C ILE A 153 11.54 -11.81 -19.58
N GLY A 154 10.31 -12.32 -19.52
CA GLY A 154 9.20 -11.76 -20.28
C GLY A 154 7.84 -12.38 -19.97
N ILE A 155 6.83 -11.95 -20.72
CA ILE A 155 5.50 -12.56 -20.73
C ILE A 155 5.12 -12.80 -22.19
N ILE A 156 4.50 -13.94 -22.47
CA ILE A 156 3.82 -14.21 -23.74
C ILE A 156 2.32 -14.32 -23.48
N SER A 157 1.51 -13.66 -24.30
CA SER A 157 0.06 -13.65 -24.19
C SER A 157 -0.63 -13.90 -25.54
N GLU A 158 -1.93 -14.20 -25.50
CA GLU A 158 -2.76 -14.34 -26.72
C GLU A 158 -2.59 -13.12 -27.64
N LYS A 159 -2.51 -11.91 -27.07
CA LYS A 159 -2.30 -10.68 -27.83
C LYS A 159 -0.98 -10.72 -28.59
N ASP A 160 0.11 -11.07 -27.91
CA ASP A 160 1.45 -11.10 -28.51
C ASP A 160 1.49 -12.10 -29.67
N MET A 161 0.84 -13.26 -29.50
CA MET A 161 0.76 -14.29 -30.54
C MET A 161 -0.06 -13.84 -31.75
N ILE A 162 -1.20 -13.19 -31.54
CA ILE A 162 -2.03 -12.63 -32.63
C ILE A 162 -1.26 -11.52 -33.36
N ASP A 163 -0.63 -10.61 -32.62
CA ASP A 163 0.17 -9.51 -33.17
C ASP A 163 1.36 -10.06 -33.99
N TYR A 164 1.96 -11.17 -33.55
CA TYR A 164 3.04 -11.84 -34.28
C TYR A 164 2.54 -12.58 -35.52
N SER A 165 1.40 -13.28 -35.44
CA SER A 165 0.80 -14.00 -36.58
C SER A 165 0.52 -13.10 -37.77
N ASN A 166 0.18 -11.83 -37.53
CA ASN A 166 -0.06 -10.85 -38.58
C ASN A 166 1.22 -10.37 -39.27
N LYS A 167 2.38 -10.56 -38.63
CA LYS A 167 3.69 -10.13 -39.14
C LYS A 167 4.48 -11.27 -39.75
N SER A 168 4.36 -12.49 -39.23
CA SER A 168 5.25 -13.61 -39.56
C SER A 168 4.59 -14.96 -39.30
N ASN A 169 5.18 -16.02 -39.87
CA ASN A 169 4.67 -17.38 -39.73
C ASN A 169 5.02 -17.96 -38.36
N ILE A 170 4.00 -18.27 -37.55
CA ILE A 170 4.14 -18.86 -36.21
C ILE A 170 4.92 -20.17 -36.23
N LYS A 171 4.80 -20.97 -37.30
CA LYS A 171 5.35 -22.33 -37.35
C LYS A 171 6.87 -22.42 -37.21
N THR A 172 7.58 -21.35 -37.56
CA THR A 172 9.05 -21.29 -37.52
C THR A 172 9.59 -20.41 -36.40
N ALA A 173 8.72 -19.77 -35.62
CA ALA A 173 9.10 -18.81 -34.61
C ALA A 173 9.29 -19.46 -33.24
N LYS A 174 10.10 -18.82 -32.39
CA LYS A 174 10.25 -19.17 -30.98
C LYS A 174 9.51 -18.17 -30.10
N VAL A 175 9.28 -18.55 -28.84
CA VAL A 175 8.65 -17.66 -27.84
C VAL A 175 9.40 -16.33 -27.70
N ARG A 176 10.74 -16.35 -27.68
CA ARG A 176 11.56 -15.12 -27.58
C ARG A 176 11.30 -14.09 -28.68
N ASP A 177 10.84 -14.53 -29.85
CA ASP A 177 10.62 -13.66 -31.02
C ASP A 177 9.30 -12.91 -30.92
N ALA A 178 8.33 -13.47 -30.20
CA ALA A 178 6.97 -12.93 -30.05
C ALA A 178 6.71 -12.31 -28.67
N MET A 179 7.47 -12.67 -27.64
CA MET A 179 7.19 -12.25 -26.26
C MET A 179 7.32 -10.74 -26.04
N SER A 180 6.54 -10.22 -25.09
CA SER A 180 6.76 -8.89 -24.52
C SER A 180 7.95 -8.93 -23.54
N ALA A 181 9.12 -8.45 -23.99
CA ALA A 181 10.33 -8.37 -23.18
C ALA A 181 10.21 -7.31 -22.05
N LYS A 182 10.91 -7.54 -20.93
CA LYS A 182 10.86 -6.68 -19.71
C LYS A 182 9.46 -6.55 -19.12
N ALA A 183 8.95 -7.69 -18.64
CA ALA A 183 7.69 -7.77 -17.94
C ALA A 183 7.62 -6.77 -16.76
N THR A 184 6.44 -6.20 -16.51
CA THR A 184 6.18 -5.51 -15.24
C THR A 184 6.00 -6.57 -14.16
N VAL A 185 6.99 -6.66 -13.26
CA VAL A 185 7.04 -7.67 -12.19
C VAL A 185 6.87 -6.98 -10.83
N PHE A 186 6.21 -7.66 -9.90
CA PHE A 186 6.02 -7.16 -8.53
C PHE A 186 6.65 -8.10 -7.50
N SER A 187 6.97 -7.56 -6.32
CA SER A 187 7.44 -8.34 -5.17
C SER A 187 6.27 -9.02 -4.44
N PRO A 188 6.47 -10.18 -3.78
CA PRO A 188 5.48 -10.83 -2.92
C PRO A 188 4.85 -9.92 -1.85
N ASP A 189 5.58 -8.91 -1.40
CA ASP A 189 5.13 -7.95 -0.38
C ASP A 189 4.41 -6.73 -0.96
N THR A 190 4.19 -6.70 -2.27
CA THR A 190 3.50 -5.59 -2.93
C THR A 190 2.02 -5.59 -2.56
N ASP A 191 1.49 -4.43 -2.20
CA ASP A 191 0.07 -4.21 -1.93
C ASP A 191 -0.79 -4.56 -3.16
N ILE A 192 -1.84 -5.36 -2.96
CA ILE A 192 -2.72 -5.80 -4.04
C ILE A 192 -3.43 -4.64 -4.75
N ASN A 193 -3.60 -3.48 -4.12
CA ASN A 193 -4.17 -2.27 -4.76
C ASN A 193 -3.30 -1.74 -5.88
N ILE A 194 -1.97 -1.78 -5.68
CA ILE A 194 -1.02 -1.33 -6.71
C ILE A 194 -1.17 -2.23 -7.94
N ILE A 195 -1.22 -3.55 -7.69
CA ILE A 195 -1.42 -4.56 -8.73
C ILE A 195 -2.81 -4.40 -9.38
N ALA A 196 -3.87 -4.15 -8.60
CA ALA A 196 -5.22 -3.93 -9.08
C ALA A 196 -5.32 -2.70 -9.98
N GLY A 197 -4.68 -1.59 -9.59
CA GLY A 197 -4.60 -0.38 -10.39
C GLY A 197 -3.94 -0.64 -11.74
N VAL A 198 -2.80 -1.33 -11.75
CA VAL A 198 -2.09 -1.69 -12.98
C VAL A 198 -2.93 -2.62 -13.86
N LEU A 199 -3.59 -3.63 -13.29
CA LEU A 199 -4.46 -4.53 -14.03
C LEU A 199 -5.74 -3.84 -14.54
N SER A 200 -6.21 -2.79 -13.87
CA SER A 200 -7.39 -2.01 -14.27
C SER A 200 -7.12 -1.09 -15.46
N THR A 201 -5.88 -0.72 -15.74
CA THR A 201 -5.52 0.12 -16.91
C THR A 201 -5.88 -0.51 -18.25
N GLY A 202 -6.23 -1.81 -18.27
CA GLY A 202 -6.53 -2.53 -19.50
C GLY A 202 -5.31 -3.19 -20.14
N LYS A 203 -4.09 -2.65 -19.90
CA LYS A 203 -2.85 -3.07 -20.58
C LYS A 203 -2.46 -4.53 -20.29
N PHE A 204 -2.65 -4.99 -19.06
CA PHE A 204 -2.28 -6.35 -18.64
C PHE A 204 -3.47 -7.06 -17.99
N ARG A 205 -3.62 -8.37 -18.26
CA ARG A 205 -4.65 -9.23 -17.65
C ARG A 205 -4.13 -10.01 -16.43
N ARG A 206 -2.81 -10.17 -16.34
CA ARG A 206 -2.08 -10.86 -15.28
C ARG A 206 -0.70 -10.21 -15.13
N VAL A 207 -0.13 -10.29 -13.93
CA VAL A 207 1.23 -9.84 -13.63
C VAL A 207 2.01 -10.92 -12.89
N PRO A 208 3.27 -11.17 -13.26
CA PRO A 208 4.15 -12.07 -12.55
C PRO A 208 4.62 -11.44 -11.23
N ILE A 209 4.80 -12.30 -10.23
CA ILE A 209 5.38 -11.97 -8.94
C ILE A 209 6.74 -12.65 -8.87
N ALA A 210 7.80 -11.88 -8.61
CA ALA A 210 9.15 -12.40 -8.50
C ALA A 210 9.84 -11.90 -7.23
N GLU A 211 10.70 -12.75 -6.70
CA GLU A 211 11.57 -12.45 -5.58
C GLU A 211 13.01 -12.76 -6.00
N ASN A 212 13.93 -11.81 -5.81
CA ASN A 212 15.32 -11.93 -6.25
C ASN A 212 15.47 -12.29 -7.75
N GLY A 213 14.57 -11.77 -8.60
CA GLY A 213 14.56 -12.02 -10.05
C GLY A 213 13.95 -13.38 -10.46
N LYS A 214 13.61 -14.24 -9.50
CA LYS A 214 13.00 -15.55 -9.76
C LYS A 214 11.48 -15.48 -9.66
N LEU A 215 10.78 -16.14 -10.57
CA LEU A 215 9.33 -16.21 -10.54
C LEU A 215 8.86 -17.03 -9.32
N VAL A 216 8.00 -16.44 -8.48
CA VAL A 216 7.44 -17.10 -7.29
C VAL A 216 5.91 -17.17 -7.31
N GLY A 217 5.26 -16.47 -8.23
CA GLY A 217 3.82 -16.56 -8.40
C GLY A 217 3.27 -15.70 -9.53
N ILE A 218 1.96 -15.77 -9.73
CA ILE A 218 1.24 -14.93 -10.68
C ILE A 218 -0.06 -14.42 -10.08
N VAL A 219 -0.42 -13.17 -10.37
CA VAL A 219 -1.68 -12.54 -9.97
C VAL A 219 -2.44 -12.10 -11.21
N SER A 220 -3.68 -12.56 -11.37
CA SER A 220 -4.57 -12.20 -12.47
C SER A 220 -5.75 -11.36 -12.01
N ARG A 221 -6.45 -10.73 -12.97
CA ARG A 221 -7.74 -10.05 -12.69
C ARG A 221 -8.74 -10.98 -12.01
N ARG A 222 -8.74 -12.27 -12.37
CA ARG A 222 -9.66 -13.26 -11.77
C ARG A 222 -9.38 -13.44 -10.28
N ASP A 223 -8.11 -13.45 -9.87
CA ASP A 223 -7.72 -13.61 -8.48
C ASP A 223 -8.15 -12.39 -7.65
N ILE A 224 -8.00 -11.18 -8.20
CA ILE A 224 -8.52 -9.94 -7.58
C ILE A 224 -10.04 -9.98 -7.45
N MET A 225 -10.76 -10.38 -8.51
CA MET A 225 -12.22 -10.50 -8.47
C MET A 225 -12.70 -11.52 -7.43
N HIS A 226 -11.95 -12.62 -7.24
CA HIS A 226 -12.26 -13.63 -6.24
C HIS A 226 -12.17 -13.06 -4.82
N ILE A 227 -11.22 -12.17 -4.56
CA ILE A 227 -11.05 -11.53 -3.25
C ILE A 227 -12.16 -10.53 -2.96
N LEU A 228 -12.51 -9.69 -3.95
CA LEU A 228 -13.60 -8.71 -3.84
C LEU A 228 -14.95 -9.37 -3.53
N THR A 229 -15.16 -10.61 -4.02
CA THR A 229 -16.39 -11.38 -3.78
C THR A 229 -16.33 -12.21 -2.50
N SER A 230 -15.17 -12.76 -2.15
CA SER A 230 -14.98 -13.59 -0.94
C SER A 230 -15.06 -12.78 0.37
N GLY A 231 -14.73 -11.48 0.34
CA GLY A 231 -14.89 -10.59 1.49
C GLY A 231 -16.35 -10.42 1.96
N LYS A 232 -17.34 -10.53 1.06
CA LYS A 232 -18.76 -10.38 1.41
C LYS A 232 -19.34 -11.55 2.20
N LYS A 233 -18.74 -12.76 2.14
CA LYS A 233 -19.30 -13.96 2.80
C LYS A 233 -19.11 -13.99 4.31
N LYS A 234 -18.17 -13.24 4.90
CA LYS A 234 -17.93 -13.26 6.36
C LYS A 234 -18.96 -12.46 7.18
N GLU A 235 -19.73 -11.57 6.57
CA GLU A 235 -20.72 -10.74 7.30
C GLU A 235 -22.16 -11.27 7.21
N ALA A 236 -22.49 -12.14 6.24
CA ALA A 236 -23.84 -12.68 6.08
C ALA A 236 -24.21 -13.83 7.04
N GLY A 237 -23.29 -14.24 7.94
CA GLY A 237 -23.44 -15.41 8.81
C GLY A 237 -23.67 -15.12 10.30
N LYS A 238 -23.89 -13.86 10.70
CA LYS A 238 -24.32 -13.52 12.07
C LYS A 238 -25.61 -12.70 12.01
N LYS A 239 -26.72 -13.40 11.85
CA LYS A 239 -28.01 -12.97 12.41
C LYS A 239 -28.13 -13.54 13.81
#